data_AF-A0A8T6SAW5-F1
#
_entry.id   AF-A0A8T6SAW5-F1
#
_cell.length_a   1.000
_cell.length_b   1.000
_cell.length_c   1.000
_cell.angle_alpha   90.00
_cell.angle_beta   90.00
_cell.angle_gamma   90.00
#
_symmetry.space_group_name_H-M   'P 1'
#
loop_
_entity.id
_entity.type
_entity.pdbx_description
1 polymer ?
#
loop_
_entity_poly.entity_id
_entity_poly.type
_entity_poly.pdbx_seq_one_letter_code
_entity_poly.pdbx_strand_id
1 'polypeptide(L)'
;MEKMNGRQERVDQVIYALADFTNALEAASIGLRNHLKDLAQVVDYDLNQLVREQREGSSGPYQAATEAANSEPPKHGHWQALLKDLREHDEKITREGYFIWLFQDERTVGRKKRKW
;
A
#
# COMPACT_ATOMS: atom_id res chain seq x y z
N MET A 1 -33.69 -52.98 10.97
CA MET A 1 -33.68 -51.68 10.24
C MET A 1 -32.88 -50.57 10.95
N GLU A 2 -32.24 -50.83 12.11
CA GLU A 2 -31.66 -49.77 12.96
C GLU A 2 -30.21 -49.38 12.60
N LYS A 3 -29.44 -50.26 11.96
CA LYS A 3 -28.01 -50.04 11.63
C LYS A 3 -27.77 -49.06 10.46
N MET A 4 -28.78 -48.80 9.62
CA MET A 4 -28.66 -47.84 8.51
C MET A 4 -28.66 -46.39 9.00
N ASN A 5 -29.33 -46.10 10.12
CA ASN A 5 -29.51 -44.74 10.63
C ASN A 5 -28.17 -44.13 11.12
N GLY A 6 -27.40 -44.89 11.90
CA GLY A 6 -26.11 -44.42 12.42
C GLY A 6 -24.95 -44.39 11.42
N ARG A 7 -25.12 -44.96 10.22
CA ARG A 7 -24.16 -44.77 9.11
C ARG A 7 -24.45 -43.48 8.37
N GLN A 8 -25.72 -43.20 8.10
CA GLN A 8 -26.14 -41.95 7.46
C GLN A 8 -25.77 -40.74 8.33
N GLU A 9 -26.05 -40.80 9.63
CA GLU A 9 -25.70 -39.74 10.58
C GLU A 9 -24.19 -39.43 10.59
N ARG A 10 -23.34 -40.47 10.53
CA ARG A 10 -21.88 -40.28 10.44
C ARG A 10 -21.45 -39.65 9.12
N VAL A 11 -22.11 -40.01 8.02
CA VAL A 11 -21.85 -39.40 6.71
C VAL A 11 -22.25 -37.92 6.74
N ASP A 12 -23.41 -37.59 7.31
CA ASP A 12 -23.89 -36.22 7.41
C ASP A 12 -22.95 -35.37 8.29
N GLN A 13 -22.48 -35.92 9.42
CA GLN A 13 -21.47 -35.26 10.27
C GLN A 13 -20.19 -34.92 9.51
N VAL A 14 -19.70 -35.85 8.67
CA VAL A 14 -18.50 -35.62 7.86
C VAL A 14 -18.77 -34.56 6.78
N ILE A 15 -19.95 -34.57 6.16
CA ILE A 15 -20.34 -33.56 5.17
C ILE A 15 -20.37 -32.17 5.81
N TYR A 16 -20.99 -32.03 6.98
CA TYR A 16 -21.04 -30.75 7.70
C TYR A 16 -19.65 -30.27 8.11
N ALA A 17 -18.83 -31.15 8.68
CA ALA A 17 -17.46 -30.81 9.06
C ALA A 17 -16.62 -30.37 7.85
N LEU A 18 -16.79 -31.02 6.69
CA LEU A 18 -16.10 -30.64 5.46
C LEU A 18 -16.59 -29.28 4.95
N ALA A 19 -17.90 -29.03 4.98
CA ALA A 19 -18.48 -27.75 4.58
C ALA A 19 -17.96 -26.60 5.47
N ASP A 20 -17.96 -26.77 6.79
CA ASP A 20 -17.46 -25.79 7.74
C ASP A 20 -15.97 -25.50 7.52
N PHE A 21 -15.17 -26.56 7.27
CA PHE A 21 -13.75 -26.41 6.95
C PHE A 21 -13.54 -25.61 5.66
N THR A 22 -14.32 -25.89 4.60
CA THR A 22 -14.22 -25.14 3.34
C THR A 22 -14.62 -23.67 3.50
N ASN A 23 -15.66 -23.38 4.27
CA ASN A 23 -16.09 -22.01 4.56
C ASN A 23 -15.00 -21.24 5.34
N ALA A 24 -14.36 -21.90 6.31
CA ALA A 24 -13.26 -21.30 7.06
C ALA A 24 -12.04 -21.00 6.17
N LEU A 25 -11.69 -21.90 5.24
CA LEU A 25 -10.62 -21.67 4.27
C LEU A 25 -10.93 -20.50 3.33
N GLU A 26 -12.16 -20.36 2.87
CA GLU A 26 -12.58 -19.23 2.04
C GLU A 26 -12.44 -17.92 2.80
N ALA A 27 -12.96 -17.86 4.03
CA ALA A 27 -12.84 -16.68 4.88
C ALA A 27 -11.37 -16.31 5.13
N ALA A 28 -10.51 -17.28 5.42
CA ALA A 28 -9.07 -17.06 5.60
C ALA A 28 -8.41 -16.53 4.31
N SER A 29 -8.79 -17.06 3.14
CA SER A 29 -8.26 -16.62 1.85
C SER A 29 -8.67 -15.18 1.53
N ILE A 30 -9.91 -14.79 1.84
CA ILE A 30 -10.39 -13.41 1.70
C ILE A 30 -9.64 -12.48 2.64
N GLY A 31 -9.45 -12.88 3.90
CA GLY A 31 -8.68 -12.13 4.89
C GLY A 31 -7.24 -11.90 4.43
N LEU A 32 -6.56 -12.96 3.98
CA LEU A 32 -5.21 -12.88 3.44
C LEU A 32 -5.15 -11.96 2.22
N ARG A 33 -6.08 -12.07 1.27
CA ARG A 33 -6.13 -11.19 0.10
C ARG A 33 -6.25 -9.72 0.49
N ASN A 34 -7.11 -9.40 1.45
CA ASN A 34 -7.28 -8.02 1.89
C ASN A 34 -6.01 -7.52 2.60
N HIS A 35 -5.42 -8.33 3.48
CA HIS A 35 -4.16 -7.98 4.12
C HIS A 35 -3.01 -7.82 3.13
N LEU A 36 -2.96 -8.67 2.10
CA LEU A 36 -1.99 -8.53 1.01
C LEU A 36 -2.26 -7.29 0.16
N LYS A 37 -3.50 -6.84 -0.03
CA LYS A 37 -3.78 -5.54 -0.68
C LYS A 37 -3.27 -4.37 0.16
N ASP A 38 -3.41 -4.47 1.48
CA ASP A 38 -2.88 -3.47 2.42
C ASP A 38 -1.35 -3.48 2.44
N LEU A 39 -0.71 -4.65 2.44
CA LEU A 39 0.75 -4.77 2.39
C LEU A 39 1.32 -4.42 1.02
N ALA A 40 0.62 -4.80 -0.04
CA ALA A 40 1.07 -4.57 -1.39
C ALA A 40 0.98 -3.11 -1.78
N GLN A 41 0.35 -2.23 -0.96
CA GLN A 41 0.15 -0.78 -1.14
C GLN A 41 0.85 -0.38 -2.43
N VAL A 42 0.19 -0.69 -3.56
CA VAL A 42 0.80 -0.47 -4.87
C VAL A 42 0.70 1.01 -4.94
N VAL A 43 1.80 1.66 -4.58
CA VAL A 43 1.77 3.08 -4.44
C VAL A 43 1.67 3.61 -5.85
N ASP A 44 0.44 3.99 -6.20
CA ASP A 44 0.01 4.34 -7.54
C ASP A 44 0.48 5.76 -7.87
N TYR A 45 1.78 6.00 -7.66
CA TYR A 45 2.45 7.16 -8.19
C TYR A 45 3.82 6.82 -8.76
N ASP A 46 4.09 7.37 -9.94
CA ASP A 46 5.42 7.35 -10.52
C ASP A 46 6.12 8.65 -10.10
N LEU A 47 7.19 8.49 -9.32
CA LEU A 47 8.00 9.63 -8.91
C LEU A 47 8.47 10.40 -10.14
N ASN A 48 8.85 9.78 -11.25
CA ASN A 48 9.41 10.46 -12.41
C ASN A 48 8.41 11.36 -13.16
N GLN A 49 7.11 11.24 -12.90
CA GLN A 49 6.09 12.12 -13.48
C GLN A 49 6.04 13.49 -12.81
N LEU A 50 6.56 13.63 -11.58
CA LEU A 50 6.53 14.91 -10.87
C LEU A 50 7.61 15.87 -11.41
N VAL A 51 7.19 17.12 -11.63
CA VAL A 51 8.10 18.23 -11.91
C VAL A 51 8.94 18.49 -10.67
N ARG A 52 10.27 18.48 -10.87
CA ARG A 52 11.24 18.70 -9.82
C ARG A 52 12.30 19.69 -10.24
N GLU A 53 12.74 20.47 -9.29
CA GLU A 53 13.85 21.39 -9.42
C GLU A 53 15.00 20.98 -8.50
N GLN A 54 16.22 21.11 -9.00
CA GLN A 54 17.42 20.89 -8.21
C GLN A 54 17.60 22.08 -7.27
N ARG A 55 17.76 21.81 -5.97
CA ARG A 55 18.03 22.82 -4.94
C ARG A 55 19.22 22.40 -4.09
N GLU A 56 19.85 23.38 -3.45
CA GLU A 56 20.92 23.16 -2.48
C GLU A 56 20.36 23.27 -1.06
N GLY A 57 20.68 22.30 -0.20
CA GLY A 57 20.26 22.29 1.21
C GLY A 57 21.46 22.19 2.14
N SER A 58 21.21 22.28 3.45
CA SER A 58 22.27 22.17 4.47
C SER A 58 23.05 20.85 4.44
N SER A 59 22.45 19.80 3.88
CA SER A 59 23.04 18.46 3.72
C SER A 59 23.38 18.12 2.28
N GLY A 60 23.58 19.13 1.43
CA GLY A 60 23.92 18.98 0.02
C GLY A 60 22.72 19.09 -0.93
N PRO A 61 22.92 18.74 -2.21
CA PRO A 61 21.92 18.91 -3.25
C PRO A 61 20.74 17.94 -3.07
N TYR A 62 19.54 18.44 -3.31
CA TYR A 62 18.29 17.67 -3.32
C TYR A 62 17.38 18.13 -4.44
N GLN A 63 16.32 17.38 -4.70
CA GLN A 63 15.28 17.76 -5.65
C GLN A 63 14.01 18.13 -4.88
N ALA A 64 13.40 19.27 -5.22
CA ALA A 64 12.13 19.72 -4.66
C ALA A 64 11.02 19.58 -5.69
N ALA A 65 9.85 19.08 -5.26
CA ALA A 65 8.60 19.18 -5.99
C ALA A 65 7.65 20.07 -5.17
N THR A 66 7.00 21.03 -5.82
CA THR A 66 6.02 21.91 -5.19
C THR A 66 4.61 21.58 -5.68
N GLU A 67 3.62 21.86 -4.84
CA GLU A 67 2.20 21.72 -5.21
C GLU A 67 1.86 22.53 -6.48
N ALA A 68 2.34 23.78 -6.56
CA ALA A 68 2.09 24.66 -7.70
C ALA A 68 2.58 24.10 -9.04
N ALA A 69 3.70 23.36 -9.05
CA ALA A 69 4.25 22.75 -10.26
C ALA A 69 3.58 21.42 -10.65
N ASN A 70 2.81 20.83 -9.74
CA ASN A 70 2.23 19.49 -9.86
C ASN A 70 0.71 19.45 -9.64
N SER A 71 0.03 20.61 -9.66
CA SER A 71 -1.41 20.74 -9.44
C SER A 71 -2.27 20.36 -10.65
N GLU A 72 -1.68 20.24 -11.84
CA GLU A 72 -2.40 19.92 -13.09
C GLU A 72 -2.24 18.44 -13.51
N PRO A 73 -3.24 17.86 -14.21
CA PRO A 73 -3.09 16.55 -14.82
C PRO A 73 -1.93 16.47 -15.84
N PRO A 74 -1.28 15.31 -16.00
CA PRO A 74 -1.49 14.05 -15.27
C PRO A 74 -0.81 14.02 -13.88
N LYS A 75 -0.01 15.04 -13.56
CA LYS A 75 0.89 15.09 -12.38
C LYS A 75 0.12 15.15 -11.06
N HIS A 76 -1.04 15.80 -11.06
CA HIS A 76 -1.88 15.95 -9.88
C HIS A 76 -2.20 14.64 -9.16
N GLY A 77 -2.49 13.56 -9.90
CA GLY A 77 -2.78 12.26 -9.31
C GLY A 77 -1.58 11.71 -8.53
N HIS A 78 -0.39 11.74 -9.15
CA HIS A 78 0.85 11.29 -8.54
C HIS A 78 1.26 12.15 -7.33
N TRP A 79 1.01 13.47 -7.40
CA TRP A 79 1.30 14.39 -6.31
C TRP A 79 0.43 14.10 -5.07
N GLN A 80 -0.89 13.97 -5.26
CA GLN A 80 -1.81 13.69 -4.16
C GLN A 80 -1.52 12.34 -3.51
N ALA A 81 -1.23 11.31 -4.32
CA ALA A 81 -0.87 10.00 -3.81
C ALA A 81 0.45 10.02 -3.01
N LEU A 82 1.46 10.78 -3.45
CA LEU A 82 2.71 10.98 -2.71
C LEU A 82 2.50 11.71 -1.39
N LEU A 83 1.69 12.77 -1.37
CA LEU A 83 1.38 13.49 -0.12
C LEU A 83 0.64 12.60 0.88
N LYS A 84 -0.31 11.80 0.40
CA LYS A 84 -1.03 10.82 1.24
C LYS A 84 -0.05 9.82 1.86
N ASP A 85 0.80 9.20 1.05
CA ASP A 85 1.76 8.20 1.50
C ASP A 85 2.78 8.77 2.50
N LEU A 86 3.27 10.00 2.27
CA LEU A 86 4.13 10.69 3.23
C LEU A 86 3.41 10.92 4.57
N ARG A 87 2.16 11.39 4.56
CA ARG A 87 1.38 11.62 5.79
C ARG A 87 1.09 10.33 6.55
N GLU A 88 0.92 9.21 5.86
CA GLU A 88 0.73 7.89 6.48
C GLU A 88 2.02 7.35 7.13
N HIS A 89 3.18 7.88 6.76
CA HIS A 89 4.51 7.40 7.19
C HIS A 89 5.36 8.50 7.85
N ASP A 90 4.77 9.26 8.78
CA ASP A 90 5.48 10.29 9.55
C ASP A 90 6.27 11.29 8.68
N GLU A 91 5.66 11.68 7.56
CA GLU A 91 6.12 12.69 6.60
C GLU A 91 7.42 12.31 5.87
N LYS A 92 7.91 11.08 6.03
CA LYS A 92 9.22 10.64 5.50
C LYS A 92 9.19 9.17 5.10
N ILE A 93 9.61 8.91 3.87
CA ILE A 93 9.72 7.53 3.35
C ILE A 93 11.03 7.31 2.61
N THR A 94 11.39 6.04 2.46
CA THR A 94 12.43 5.64 1.51
C THR A 94 11.82 4.72 0.46
N ARG A 95 11.87 5.14 -0.80
CA ARG A 95 11.32 4.37 -1.93
C ARG A 95 12.16 4.59 -3.19
N GLU A 96 12.27 3.55 -4.02
CA GLU A 96 13.03 3.59 -5.29
C GLU A 96 14.48 4.11 -5.14
N GLY A 97 15.11 3.85 -3.99
CA GLY A 97 16.47 4.33 -3.70
C GLY A 97 16.57 5.83 -3.36
N TYR A 98 15.43 6.51 -3.19
CA TYR A 98 15.36 7.90 -2.72
C TYR A 98 14.87 7.97 -1.27
N PHE A 99 15.48 8.86 -0.50
CA PHE A 99 14.89 9.37 0.73
C PHE A 99 14.01 10.57 0.37
N ILE A 100 12.75 10.53 0.77
CA ILE A 100 11.69 11.48 0.40
C ILE A 100 11.07 12.03 1.68
N TRP A 101 10.83 13.32 1.74
CA TRP A 101 10.24 13.97 2.92
C TRP A 101 9.32 15.13 2.54
N LEU A 102 8.29 15.35 3.35
CA LEU A 102 7.44 16.54 3.30
C LEU A 102 8.09 17.67 4.11
N PHE A 103 8.08 18.89 3.59
CA PHE A 103 8.48 20.08 4.34
C PHE A 103 7.34 20.55 5.27
N GLN A 104 7.68 21.36 6.27
CA GLN A 104 6.72 21.92 7.22
C GLN A 104 5.64 22.80 6.58
N ASP A 105 5.85 23.27 5.34
CA ASP A 105 4.83 24.01 4.58
C ASP A 105 3.71 23.11 4.04
N GLU A 106 3.84 21.78 4.19
CA GLU A 106 2.98 20.72 3.65
C GLU A 106 2.75 20.78 2.13
N ARG A 107 3.52 21.61 1.41
CA ARG A 107 3.34 21.90 -0.02
C ARG A 107 4.59 21.67 -0.84
N THR A 108 5.71 21.39 -0.17
CA THR A 108 6.98 21.06 -0.80
C THR A 108 7.41 19.66 -0.38
N VAL A 109 7.73 18.80 -1.34
CA VAL A 109 8.32 17.48 -1.11
C VAL A 109 9.77 17.50 -1.57
N GLY A 110 10.68 17.17 -0.68
CA GLY A 110 12.09 16.95 -0.99
C GLY A 110 12.36 15.49 -1.30
N ARG A 111 13.28 15.23 -2.23
CA ARG A 111 13.91 13.90 -2.39
C ARG A 111 15.42 14.01 -2.61
N LYS A 112 16.15 13.03 -2.12
CA LYS A 112 17.58 12.83 -2.41
C LYS A 112 17.89 11.36 -2.57
N LYS A 113 18.88 11.02 -3.42
CA LYS A 113 19.34 9.63 -3.53
C LYS A 113 19.92 9.19 -2.20
N ARG A 114 19.50 8.02 -1.72
CA ARG A 114 20.08 7.41 -0.53
C ARG A 114 21.40 6.78 -0.95
N LYS A 115 22.51 7.29 -0.41
CA LYS A 115 23.79 6.60 -0.46
C LYS A 115 23.73 5.49 0.60
N TRP A 116 23.98 4.26 0.19
CA TRP A 116 24.04 3.09 1.06
C TRP A 116 25.44 2.97 1.63
#